data_AF-N8NVD2-F1
#
_entry.id   AF-N8NVD2-F1
#
_cell.length_a   1.000
_cell.length_b   1.000
_cell.length_c   1.000
_cell.angle_alpha   90.00
_cell.angle_beta   90.00
_cell.angle_gamma   90.00
#
_symmetry.space_group_name_H-M   'P 1'
#
loop_
_entity.id
_entity.type
_entity.pdbx_description
1 polymer ?
#
loop_
_entity_poly.entity_id
_entity_poly.type
_entity_poly.pdbx_seq_one_letter_code
_entity_poly.pdbx_strand_id
1 'polypeptide(L)' 'MSRGNIAIWFDPATQWYAPSKGKQGRNQTYSDAAIQCCLMIKSLFRLSLR' A
#
# COMPACT_ATOMS: atom_id res chain seq x y z
N MET A 1 13.96 -4.89 25.96
CA MET A 1 13.68 -4.90 24.51
C MET A 1 12.73 -3.73 24.21
N SER A 2 13.26 -2.59 23.78
CA SER A 2 12.46 -1.39 23.52
C SER A 2 11.84 -1.49 22.13
N ARG A 3 10.51 -1.59 22.02
CA ARG A 3 9.82 -1.58 20.72
C ARG A 3 9.90 -0.16 20.18
N GLY A 4 10.69 0.07 19.13
CA GLY A 4 10.80 1.38 18.49
C GLY A 4 9.43 1.83 17.95
N ASN A 5 9.06 3.07 18.23
CA ASN A 5 7.82 3.65 17.71
C ASN A 5 8.13 4.33 16.37
N ILE A 6 7.42 3.93 15.32
CA ILE A 6 7.59 4.49 13.97
C ILE A 6 6.28 5.15 13.58
N ALA A 7 6.32 6.46 13.34
CA ALA A 7 5.20 7.21 12.79
C ALA A 7 5.41 7.37 11.28
N ILE A 8 4.41 6.96 10.49
CA ILE A 8 4.40 7.10 9.04
C ILE A 8 3.27 8.05 8.69
N TRP A 9 3.58 9.11 7.93
CA TRP A 9 2.61 10.08 7.45
C TRP A 9 2.26 9.76 6.01
N PHE A 10 0.96 9.73 5.72
CA PHE A 10 0.44 9.55 4.37
C PHE A 10 -0.19 10.83 3.86
N ASP A 11 -0.07 11.05 2.56
CA ASP A 11 -0.73 12.16 1.91
C ASP A 11 -2.26 11.91 1.87
N PRO A 12 -3.09 12.86 2.37
CA PRO A 12 -4.53 12.68 2.48
C PRO A 12 -5.25 12.72 1.12
N ALA A 13 -4.62 13.24 0.07
CA ALA A 13 -5.17 13.23 -1.28
C ALA A 13 -4.90 11.92 -2.03
N THR A 14 -4.13 11.00 -1.44
CA THR A 14 -3.84 9.70 -2.05
C THR A 14 -5.11 8.86 -2.20
N GLN A 15 -5.50 8.57 -3.44
CA GLN A 15 -6.57 7.63 -3.74
C GLN A 15 -6.07 6.19 -3.51
N TRP A 16 -6.47 5.57 -2.40
CA TRP A 16 -6.04 4.20 -2.04
C TRP A 16 -6.75 3.10 -2.81
N TYR A 17 -7.99 3.36 -3.24
CA TYR A 17 -8.79 2.40 -3.97
C TYR A 17 -8.69 2.67 -5.46
N ALA A 18 -8.57 1.60 -6.25
CA ALA A 18 -8.59 1.75 -7.69
C ALA A 18 -10.03 2.10 -8.14
N PRO A 19 -10.19 3.02 -9.11
CA PRO A 19 -11.50 3.33 -9.67
C PRO A 19 -12.09 2.08 -10.32
N SER A 20 -13.40 1.89 -10.18
CA SER A 20 -14.11 0.75 -10.76
C SER A 20 -13.98 0.78 -12.29
N LYS A 21 -13.09 -0.04 -12.85
CA LYS A 21 -13.08 -0.31 -14.29
C LYS A 21 -14.25 -1.25 -14.56
N GLY A 22 -15.31 -0.76 -15.20
CA GLY A 22 -16.44 -1.58 -15.67
C GLY A 22 -16.09 -2.58 -16.79
N LYS A 23 -14.86 -3.12 -16.81
CA LYS A 23 -14.41 -4.13 -17.77
C LYS A 23 -14.43 -5.50 -17.11
N GLN A 24 -14.98 -6.48 -17.82
CA GLN A 24 -14.95 -7.89 -17.41
C GLN A 24 -13.50 -8.34 -17.18
N GLY A 25 -13.18 -8.65 -15.92
CA GLY A 25 -11.84 -9.00 -15.45
C GLY A 25 -11.75 -8.84 -13.93
N ARG A 26 -10.57 -9.12 -13.35
CA ARG A 26 -10.33 -8.95 -11.92
C ARG A 26 -10.23 -7.46 -11.62
N ASN A 27 -11.21 -6.91 -10.89
CA ASN A 27 -11.17 -5.51 -10.45
C ASN A 27 -9.91 -5.29 -9.61
N GLN A 28 -9.09 -4.30 -9.97
CA GLN A 28 -8.05 -3.82 -9.07
C GLN A 28 -8.76 -3.17 -7.90
N THR A 29 -8.70 -3.79 -6.72
CA THR A 29 -9.29 -3.25 -5.49
C THR A 29 -8.46 -2.07 -4.97
N TYR A 30 -7.14 -2.15 -5.13
CA TYR A 30 -6.19 -1.17 -4.62
C TYR A 30 -5.54 -0.41 -5.76
N SER A 31 -5.25 0.87 -5.52
CA SER A 31 -4.52 1.70 -6.47
C SER A 31 -3.04 1.33 -6.51
N ASP A 32 -2.36 1.78 -7.56
CA ASP A 32 -0.91 1.62 -7.69
C ASP A 32 -0.16 2.28 -6.52
N ALA A 33 -0.63 3.46 -6.07
CA ALA A 33 -0.09 4.15 -4.91
C ALA A 33 -0.20 3.32 -3.62
N ALA A 34 -1.33 2.63 -3.42
CA ALA A 34 -1.51 1.72 -2.28
C ALA A 34 -0.55 0.53 -2.32
N ILE A 35 -0.36 -0.06 -3.49
CA ILE A 35 0.55 -1.19 -3.70
C ILE A 35 2.00 -0.76 -3.48
N GLN A 36 2.42 0.34 -4.10
CA GLN A 36 3.77 0.89 -3.97
C GLN A 36 4.10 1.25 -2.51
N CYS A 37 3.16 1.86 -1.79
CA CYS A 37 3.29 2.14 -0.37
C CYS A 37 3.54 0.87 0.46
N CYS A 38 2.70 -0.16 0.28
CA CYS A 38 2.86 -1.45 0.94
C CYS A 38 4.22 -2.08 0.63
N LEU A 39 4.67 -2.07 -0.62
CA LEU A 39 5.98 -2.58 -1.02
C LEU A 39 7.12 -1.81 -0.36
N MET A 40 7.01 -0.50 -0.24
CA MET A 40 8.01 0.36 0.40
C MET A 40 8.14 0.06 1.89
N ILE A 41 7.01 -0.04 2.61
CA ILE A 41 6.98 -0.45 4.02
C ILE A 41 7.61 -1.83 4.16
N LYS A 42 7.22 -2.76 3.29
CA LYS A 42 7.72 -4.13 3.31
C LYS A 42 9.22 -4.23 3.06
N SER A 43 9.77 -3.36 2.20
CA SER A 43 11.21 -3.20 1.98
C SER A 43 11.93 -2.58 3.18
N LEU A 44 11.37 -1.51 3.75
CA LEU A 44 11.90 -0.83 4.95
C LEU A 44 12.06 -1.77 6.14
N PHE A 45 11.08 -2.67 6.33
CA PHE A 45 11.13 -3.68 7.40
C PHE A 45 11.78 -5.00 6.98
N ARG A 46 12.30 -5.11 5.74
CA ARG A 46 12.86 -6.33 5.14
C ARG A 46 11.99 -7.58 5.36
N LEU A 47 10.68 -7.44 5.15
CA LEU A 47 9.72 -8.53 5.31
C LEU A 47 9.66 -9.42 4.05
N SER A 48 9.69 -10.74 4.24
CA SER A 48 9.65 -11.76 3.16
C SER A 48 8.39 -11.64 2.28
N LEU A 49 8.52 -11.71 0.95
CA LEU A 49 7.39 -11.71 0.00
C LEU A 49 6.83 -13.12 -0.11
N ARG A 50 5.55 -13.29 0.22
CA ARG A 50 4.83 -14.56 0.18
C ARG A 50 3.49 -14.37 -0.49
#